data_AF-A0A4U1CFD0-F1
#
_entry.id   AF-A0A4U1CFD0-F1
#
_cell.length_a   1.000
_cell.length_b   1.000
_cell.length_c   1.000
_cell.angle_alpha   90.00
_cell.angle_beta   90.00
_cell.angle_gamma   90.00
#
_symmetry.space_group_name_H-M   'P 1'
#
loop_
_entity.id
_entity.type
_entity.pdbx_description
1 polymer ?
#
loop_
_entity_poly.entity_id
_entity_poly.type
_entity_poly.pdbx_seq_one_letter_code
_entity_poly.pdbx_strand_id
1 'polypeptide(L)'
;MNKKIWLALVEVIPLEGNEFITSDGAYVNVACLAESKSQFKSELHSNFERNKFKVLDIDDIETEKSLIVTNAENAERLRLIDEINEGYEFAWGTFYTFDR
;
A
#
# COMPACT_ATOMS: atom_id res chain seq x y z
N MET A 1 8.66 13.31 16.78
CA MET A 1 9.21 12.74 15.52
C MET A 1 8.28 13.15 14.39
N ASN A 2 8.79 13.38 13.17
CA ASN A 2 8.01 13.98 12.07
C ASN A 2 7.63 12.89 11.04
N LYS A 3 6.63 12.05 11.37
CA LYS A 3 6.08 11.04 10.45
C LYS A 3 5.47 11.74 9.22
N LYS A 4 5.52 11.07 8.07
CA LYS A 4 4.91 11.51 6.80
C LYS A 4 4.02 10.39 6.27
N ILE A 5 3.06 10.74 5.41
CA ILE A 5 2.30 9.75 4.65
C ILE A 5 3.12 9.37 3.41
N TRP A 6 3.44 8.08 3.32
CA TRP A 6 4.13 7.45 2.21
C TRP A 6 3.15 6.63 1.40
N LEU A 7 3.36 6.59 0.09
CA LEU A 7 2.56 5.84 -0.86
C LEU A 7 3.47 4.91 -1.68
N ALA A 8 2.92 3.79 -2.14
CA ALA A 8 3.59 2.90 -3.09
C ALA A 8 2.57 2.05 -3.85
N LEU A 9 3.04 1.44 -4.94
CA LEU A 9 2.42 0.28 -5.55
C LEU A 9 3.15 -0.98 -5.06
N VAL A 10 2.40 -1.97 -4.58
CA VAL A 10 2.97 -3.20 -4.04
C VAL A 10 2.50 -4.38 -4.86
N GLU A 11 3.44 -5.20 -5.33
CA GLU A 11 3.15 -6.52 -5.90
C GLU A 11 3.14 -7.56 -4.78
N VAL A 12 2.05 -8.31 -4.67
CA VAL A 12 1.88 -9.35 -3.66
C VAL A 12 1.39 -10.65 -4.26
N ILE A 13 1.74 -11.76 -3.61
CA ILE A 13 1.13 -13.07 -3.85
C ILE A 13 0.47 -13.57 -2.56
N PRO A 14 -0.69 -14.27 -2.65
CA PRO A 14 -1.31 -14.84 -1.46
C PRO A 14 -0.44 -15.99 -0.93
N LEU A 15 -0.38 -16.10 0.39
CA LEU A 15 0.15 -17.25 1.10
C LEU A 15 -1.02 -18.17 1.52
N GLU A 16 -0.67 -19.35 2.03
CA GLU A 16 -1.68 -20.26 2.59
C GLU A 16 -2.53 -19.55 3.67
N GLY A 17 -3.85 -19.63 3.51
CA GLY A 17 -4.83 -18.99 4.40
C GLY A 17 -5.12 -17.51 4.09
N ASN A 18 -4.74 -17.00 2.92
CA ASN A 18 -5.18 -15.68 2.47
C ASN A 18 -6.70 -15.68 2.17
N GLU A 19 -7.41 -14.70 2.71
CA GLU A 19 -8.87 -14.56 2.55
C GLU A 19 -9.26 -13.42 1.59
N PHE A 20 -8.28 -12.68 1.06
CA PHE A 20 -8.51 -11.47 0.28
C PHE A 20 -8.54 -11.74 -1.23
N ILE A 21 -7.66 -12.60 -1.73
CA ILE A 21 -7.59 -12.95 -3.16
C ILE A 21 -7.36 -14.46 -3.36
N THR A 22 -7.90 -14.99 -4.45
CA THR A 22 -7.72 -16.39 -4.89
C THR A 22 -6.87 -16.54 -6.16
N SER A 23 -6.45 -15.42 -6.75
CA SER A 23 -5.56 -15.36 -7.93
C SER A 23 -4.09 -15.55 -7.56
N ASP A 24 -3.21 -15.68 -8.57
CA ASP A 24 -1.78 -15.88 -8.35
C ASP A 24 -1.08 -14.69 -7.69
N GLY A 25 -1.58 -13.47 -7.92
CA GLY A 25 -1.08 -12.27 -7.27
C GLY A 25 -1.94 -11.05 -7.55
N ALA A 26 -1.50 -9.91 -7.02
CA ALA A 26 -2.14 -8.62 -7.23
C ALA A 26 -1.16 -7.46 -7.13
N TYR A 27 -1.49 -6.38 -7.83
CA TYR A 27 -0.95 -5.05 -7.57
C TYR A 27 -1.90 -4.26 -6.68
N VAL A 28 -1.38 -3.58 -5.66
CA VAL A 28 -2.19 -2.82 -4.69
C VAL A 28 -1.52 -1.51 -4.31
N ASN A 29 -2.26 -0.40 -4.43
CA ASN A 29 -1.83 0.89 -3.92
C ASN A 29 -1.91 0.88 -2.39
N VAL A 30 -0.92 1.45 -1.71
CA VAL A 30 -0.87 1.52 -0.25
C VAL A 30 -0.52 2.91 0.24
N ALA A 31 -1.00 3.27 1.42
CA ALA A 31 -0.56 4.42 2.19
C ALA A 31 -0.15 4.00 3.61
N CYS A 32 0.90 4.60 4.15
CA CYS A 32 1.36 4.32 5.51
C CYS A 32 2.08 5.52 6.14
N LEU A 33 1.89 5.69 7.45
CA LEU A 33 2.59 6.67 8.26
C LEU A 33 3.98 6.17 8.65
N ALA A 34 5.03 6.80 8.13
CA ALA A 34 6.41 6.43 8.44
C ALA A 34 7.36 7.63 8.47
N GLU A 35 8.45 7.49 9.22
CA GLU A 35 9.49 8.52 9.36
C GLU A 35 10.53 8.47 8.24
N SER A 36 10.72 7.30 7.65
CA SER A 36 11.70 7.06 6.60
C SER A 36 11.20 6.04 5.58
N LYS A 37 11.78 6.06 4.38
CA LYS A 37 11.54 5.05 3.35
C LYS A 37 11.86 3.63 3.83
N SER A 38 12.86 3.47 4.70
CA SER A 38 13.21 2.17 5.28
C SER A 38 12.14 1.66 6.23
N GLN A 39 11.65 2.53 7.13
CA GLN A 39 10.55 2.18 8.02
C GLN A 39 9.29 1.87 7.23
N PHE A 40 8.96 2.68 6.23
CA PHE A 40 7.83 2.45 5.34
C PHE A 40 7.85 1.05 4.72
N LYS A 41 8.96 0.64 4.08
CA LYS A 41 9.10 -0.72 3.53
C LYS A 41 8.92 -1.79 4.60
N SER A 42 9.51 -1.61 5.78
CA SER A 42 9.37 -2.55 6.90
C SER A 42 7.91 -2.70 7.36
N GLU A 43 7.17 -1.59 7.44
CA GLU A 43 5.75 -1.59 7.79
C GLU A 43 4.90 -2.28 6.72
N LEU A 44 5.19 -2.05 5.43
CA LEU A 44 4.50 -2.73 4.33
C LEU A 44 4.65 -4.25 4.43
N HIS A 45 5.89 -4.74 4.53
CA HIS A 45 6.16 -6.17 4.69
C HIS A 45 5.40 -6.74 5.90
N SER A 46 5.48 -6.06 7.05
CA SER A 46 4.82 -6.51 8.28
C SER A 46 3.29 -6.52 8.18
N ASN A 47 2.67 -5.55 7.50
CA ASN A 47 1.23 -5.50 7.32
C ASN A 47 0.74 -6.58 6.33
N PHE A 48 1.42 -6.77 5.21
CA PHE A 48 1.05 -7.82 4.25
C PHE A 48 1.25 -9.23 4.82
N GLU A 49 2.36 -9.48 5.50
CA GLU A 49 2.67 -10.80 6.06
C GLU A 49 1.66 -11.20 7.17
N ARG A 50 1.24 -10.25 8.01
CA ARG A 50 0.14 -10.43 8.98
C ARG A 50 -1.18 -10.86 8.32
N ASN A 51 -1.39 -10.43 7.08
CA ASN A 51 -2.59 -10.71 6.28
C ASN A 51 -2.36 -11.81 5.25
N LYS A 52 -1.38 -12.70 5.47
CA LYS A 52 -1.10 -13.86 4.62
C LYS A 52 -0.77 -13.49 3.19
N PHE A 53 0.01 -12.43 2.99
CA PHE A 53 0.59 -12.08 1.71
C PHE A 53 2.11 -12.12 1.78
N LYS A 54 2.75 -12.43 0.65
CA LYS A 54 4.18 -12.19 0.44
C LYS A 54 4.34 -11.03 -0.53
N VAL A 55 5.05 -10.00 -0.08
CA VAL A 55 5.46 -8.88 -0.95
C VAL A 55 6.57 -9.35 -1.89
N LEU A 56 6.36 -9.18 -3.19
CA LEU A 56 7.35 -9.46 -4.23
C LEU A 56 8.13 -8.20 -4.61
N ASP A 57 7.43 -7.07 -4.76
CA ASP A 57 8.03 -5.80 -5.14
C ASP A 57 7.30 -4.60 -4.52
N ILE A 58 8.02 -3.48 -4.39
CA ILE A 58 7.52 -2.20 -3.89
C ILE A 58 8.05 -1.08 -4.78
N ASP A 59 7.16 -0.58 -5.64
CA ASP A 59 7.44 0.44 -6.64
C ASP A 59 6.71 1.75 -6.34
N ASP A 60 7.01 2.79 -7.13
CA ASP A 60 6.38 4.12 -7.07
C ASP A 60 6.35 4.74 -5.67
N ILE A 61 7.44 4.53 -4.91
CA ILE A 61 7.53 5.00 -3.54
C ILE A 61 7.67 6.52 -3.51
N GLU A 62 6.64 7.19 -3.01
CA GLU A 62 6.59 8.64 -2.89
C GLU A 62 5.88 9.10 -1.61
N THR A 63 5.71 10.41 -1.45
CA THR A 63 5.03 11.02 -0.29
C THR A 63 3.79 11.78 -0.76
N GLU A 64 2.80 12.00 0.09
CA GLU A 64 1.58 12.75 -0.26
C GLU A 64 1.84 14.10 -0.99
N LYS A 65 2.98 14.73 -0.73
CA LYS A 65 3.35 16.05 -1.30
C LYS A 65 3.58 16.05 -2.80
N SER A 66 3.80 14.90 -3.43
CA SER A 66 4.01 14.80 -4.87
C SER A 66 2.72 14.57 -5.68
N LEU A 67 1.58 14.36 -5.02
CA LEU A 67 0.31 14.09 -5.70
C LEU A 67 -0.37 15.35 -6.21
N ILE A 68 -0.79 15.31 -7.49
CA ILE A 68 -1.65 16.32 -8.10
C ILE A 68 -3.11 15.92 -7.87
N VAL A 69 -3.82 16.73 -7.08
CA VAL A 69 -5.19 16.46 -6.61
C VAL A 69 -6.22 16.38 -7.74
N THR A 70 -5.97 17.02 -8.88
CA THR A 70 -6.93 17.09 -10.00
C THR A 70 -6.81 15.93 -11.01
N ASN A 71 -5.88 14.99 -10.82
CA ASN A 71 -5.78 13.82 -11.71
C ASN A 71 -6.72 12.70 -11.23
N ALA A 72 -7.64 12.26 -12.08
CA ALA A 72 -8.57 11.16 -11.79
C ALA A 72 -7.84 9.84 -11.49
N GLU A 73 -6.64 9.63 -12.04
CA GLU A 73 -5.80 8.46 -11.77
C GLU A 73 -5.31 8.42 -10.30
N ASN A 74 -5.31 9.57 -9.60
CA ASN A 74 -4.91 9.66 -8.21
C ASN A 74 -6.06 9.46 -7.21
N ALA A 75 -7.30 9.25 -7.68
CA ALA A 75 -8.48 9.20 -6.81
C ALA A 75 -8.36 8.13 -5.71
N GLU A 76 -7.87 6.94 -6.03
CA GLU A 76 -7.65 5.89 -5.03
C GLU A 76 -6.58 6.29 -4.03
N ARG A 77 -5.47 6.88 -4.49
CA ARG A 77 -4.35 7.28 -3.64
C ARG A 77 -4.74 8.39 -2.67
N LEU A 78 -5.57 9.34 -3.11
CA LEU A 78 -6.15 10.39 -2.26
C LEU A 78 -7.05 9.79 -1.18
N ARG A 79 -7.90 8.82 -1.54
CA ARG A 79 -8.74 8.09 -0.57
C ARG A 79 -7.89 7.39 0.51
N LEU A 80 -6.76 6.79 0.13
CA LEU A 80 -5.85 6.17 1.10
C LEU A 80 -5.19 7.19 2.04
N ILE A 81 -4.85 8.38 1.53
CA ILE A 81 -4.34 9.47 2.38
C ILE A 81 -5.42 9.90 3.38
N ASP A 82 -6.67 10.02 2.94
CA ASP A 82 -7.77 10.40 3.83
C ASP A 82 -7.95 9.40 4.98
N GLU A 83 -7.87 8.08 4.71
CA GLU A 83 -7.87 7.07 5.79
C GLU A 83 -6.74 7.31 6.80
N ILE A 84 -5.52 7.58 6.33
CA ILE A 84 -4.41 7.86 7.23
C ILE A 84 -4.67 9.14 8.05
N ASN A 85 -5.28 10.17 7.46
CA ASN A 85 -5.68 11.40 8.16
C ASN A 85 -6.81 11.19 9.18
N GLU A 86 -7.66 10.17 8.99
CA GLU A 86 -8.68 9.75 9.95
C GLU A 86 -8.11 8.97 11.15
N GLY A 87 -6.82 8.62 11.10
CA GLY A 87 -6.08 8.04 12.22
C GLY A 87 -5.59 6.61 12.01
N TYR A 88 -5.76 6.04 10.82
CA TYR A 88 -5.18 4.75 10.48
C TYR A 88 -3.65 4.88 10.26
N GLU A 89 -2.85 3.90 10.69
CA GLU A 89 -1.40 3.90 10.44
C GLU A 89 -1.02 3.26 9.08
N PHE A 90 -1.95 2.51 8.50
CA PHE A 90 -1.79 1.78 7.25
C PHE A 90 -3.15 1.65 6.55
N ALA A 91 -3.14 1.83 5.23
CA ALA A 91 -4.29 1.70 4.35
C ALA A 91 -3.87 1.02 3.03
N TRP A 92 -4.72 0.16 2.47
CA TRP A 92 -4.53 -0.42 1.15
C TRP A 92 -5.75 -0.18 0.25
N GLY A 93 -5.50 -0.17 -1.05
CA GLY A 93 -6.51 0.02 -2.08
C GLY A 93 -7.17 -1.28 -2.52
N THR A 94 -7.70 -1.20 -3.73
CA THR A 94 -8.24 -2.35 -4.45
C THR A 94 -7.10 -3.29 -4.85
N PHE A 95 -7.32 -4.59 -4.70
CA PHE A 95 -6.40 -5.59 -5.25
C PHE A 95 -6.69 -5.78 -6.73
N TYR A 96 -5.78 -5.30 -7.59
CA TYR A 96 -5.83 -5.53 -9.02
C TYR A 96 -5.14 -6.87 -9.33
N THR A 97 -5.93 -7.94 -9.33
CA THR A 97 -5.46 -9.32 -9.44
C THR A 97 -4.97 -9.70 -10.83
N PHE A 98 -4.02 -10.63 -10.89
CA PHE A 98 -3.53 -11.25 -12.12
C PHE A 98 -3.33 -12.76 -11.93
N ASP A 99 -3.44 -13.51 -13.02
CA ASP A 99 -3.14 -14.94 -13.11
C ASP A 99 -1.95 -15.15 -14.07
N ARG A 100 -1.01 -16.04 -13.75
CA ARG A 100 0.21 -16.30 -14.54
C ARG A 100 0.13 -17.57 -15.36
#